data_AF-A0AA36K8R9-F1
#
_entry.id   AF-A0AA36K8R9-F1
#
_cell.length_a   1.000
_cell.length_b   1.000
_cell.length_c   1.000
_cell.angle_alpha   90.00
_cell.angle_beta   90.00
_cell.angle_gamma   90.00
#
_symmetry.space_group_name_H-M   'P 1'
#
loop_
_entity.id
_entity.type
_entity.pdbx_description
1 polymer ?
#
loop_
_entity_poly.entity_id
_entity_poly.type
_entity_poly.pdbx_seq_one_letter_code
_entity_poly.pdbx_strand_id
1 'polypeptide(L)'
;MNSQKLLFSTLCCVALTACATTKSVSSYSQAQVLEQDTNIEAYPTTTGNVAKLIKHDKQACMIEFTGYLGGGQVTEHWIFNNKGLISAQSFTEQYPDSSGILSQAINSTTKSSTTFNIQDPAIQNNFKKLQSNFSKANLAKCG
;
A
#
# COMPACT_ATOMS: atom_id res chain seq x y z
N MET A 1 -5.68 -68.99 -38.66
CA MET A 1 -5.43 -67.80 -37.82
C MET A 1 -6.31 -67.89 -36.58
N ASN A 2 -5.71 -68.02 -35.39
CA ASN A 2 -6.09 -67.30 -34.16
C ASN A 2 -5.29 -67.83 -32.97
N SER A 3 -4.16 -67.17 -32.70
CA SER A 3 -3.47 -67.26 -31.42
C SER A 3 -4.03 -66.16 -30.51
N GLN A 4 -4.90 -66.53 -29.56
CA GLN A 4 -5.29 -65.59 -28.49
C GLN A 4 -4.33 -65.75 -27.31
N LYS A 5 -3.64 -64.65 -27.03
CA LYS A 5 -2.54 -64.53 -26.09
C LYS A 5 -3.07 -64.37 -24.66
N LEU A 6 -2.38 -65.08 -23.78
CA LEU A 6 -2.18 -64.89 -22.33
C LEU A 6 -2.75 -63.61 -21.71
N LEU A 7 -3.61 -63.83 -20.71
CA LEU A 7 -3.78 -62.98 -19.53
C LEU A 7 -2.45 -62.87 -18.78
N PHE A 8 -2.09 -61.68 -18.25
CA PHE A 8 -1.61 -61.52 -16.87
C PHE A 8 -1.33 -60.04 -16.52
N SER A 9 -1.72 -59.71 -15.29
CA SER A 9 -1.16 -58.69 -14.40
C SER A 9 -1.60 -57.23 -14.56
N THR A 10 -2.64 -56.90 -13.78
CA THR A 10 -2.88 -55.58 -13.20
C THR A 10 -1.68 -55.13 -12.37
N LEU A 11 -0.99 -54.06 -12.80
CA LEU A 11 -0.09 -53.31 -11.93
C LEU A 11 -0.72 -51.95 -11.61
N CYS A 12 -1.22 -51.84 -10.39
CA CYS A 12 -1.67 -50.62 -9.77
C CYS A 12 -0.45 -49.70 -9.57
N CYS A 13 -0.35 -48.60 -10.31
CA CYS A 13 0.55 -47.51 -9.95
C CYS A 13 -0.29 -46.36 -9.40
N VAL A 14 -0.13 -46.14 -8.09
CA VAL A 14 -0.74 -45.06 -7.33
C VAL A 14 -0.35 -43.73 -7.95
N ALA A 15 -1.35 -42.97 -8.40
CA ALA A 15 -1.18 -41.59 -8.83
C ALA A 15 -0.74 -40.75 -7.63
N LEU A 16 0.54 -40.36 -7.58
CA LEU A 16 0.97 -39.23 -6.76
C LEU A 16 0.76 -37.96 -7.60
N THR A 17 -0.48 -37.47 -7.66
CA THR A 17 -0.70 -36.06 -7.96
C THR A 17 -0.17 -35.26 -6.77
N ALA A 18 1.11 -34.90 -6.81
CA ALA A 18 1.64 -33.86 -5.96
C ALA A 18 0.91 -32.57 -6.35
N CYS A 19 -0.20 -32.31 -5.67
CA CYS A 19 -0.83 -31.00 -5.67
C CYS A 19 0.16 -30.09 -4.94
N ALA A 20 1.15 -29.57 -5.68
CA ALA A 20 1.94 -28.45 -5.24
C ALA A 20 0.95 -27.30 -5.06
N THR A 21 0.40 -27.20 -3.85
CA THR A 21 -0.23 -25.98 -3.39
C THR A 21 0.89 -24.97 -3.38
N THR A 22 1.02 -24.24 -4.48
CA THR A 22 1.63 -22.92 -4.46
C THR A 22 0.81 -22.14 -3.44
N LYS A 23 1.24 -22.18 -2.17
CA LYS A 23 0.80 -21.17 -1.21
C LYS A 23 1.24 -19.88 -1.85
N SER A 24 0.29 -19.15 -2.44
CA SER A 24 0.52 -17.76 -2.78
C SER A 24 1.00 -17.14 -1.49
N VAL A 25 2.27 -16.74 -1.44
CA VAL A 25 2.77 -15.88 -0.38
C VAL A 25 2.15 -14.52 -0.65
N SER A 26 0.84 -14.39 -0.39
CA SER A 26 0.22 -13.11 -0.11
C SER A 26 0.39 -12.91 1.39
N SER A 27 1.61 -12.58 1.79
CA SER A 27 1.92 -12.22 3.17
C SER A 27 1.94 -10.70 3.32
N TYR A 28 0.98 -10.01 2.72
CA TYR A 28 0.47 -8.79 3.33
C TYR A 28 -0.52 -9.26 4.40
N SER A 29 0.00 -9.59 5.59
CA SER A 29 -0.88 -9.74 6.76
C SER A 29 -1.75 -8.50 6.82
N GLN A 30 -3.07 -8.68 6.79
CA GLN A 30 -4.07 -7.61 6.63
C GLN A 30 -3.61 -6.29 7.25
N ALA A 31 -3.36 -5.30 6.39
CA ALA A 31 -2.89 -3.99 6.80
C ALA A 31 -3.86 -3.42 7.86
N GLN A 32 -3.38 -3.24 9.09
CA GLN A 32 -4.23 -2.78 10.20
C GLN A 32 -4.08 -1.28 10.35
N VAL A 33 -5.18 -0.53 10.18
CA VAL A 33 -5.21 0.90 10.54
C VAL A 33 -5.10 1.02 12.06
N LEU A 34 -4.05 1.66 12.53
CA LEU A 34 -3.79 1.91 13.95
C LEU A 34 -4.41 3.22 14.43
N GLU A 35 -4.41 4.22 13.55
CA GLU A 35 -4.92 5.56 13.84
C GLU A 35 -5.27 6.26 12.52
N GLN A 36 -6.24 7.17 12.58
CA GLN A 36 -6.59 8.05 11.47
C GLN A 36 -6.88 9.44 12.03
N ASP A 37 -6.32 10.45 11.38
CA ASP A 37 -6.64 11.85 11.64
C ASP A 37 -7.08 12.54 10.34
N THR A 38 -7.81 13.64 10.46
CA THR A 38 -8.41 14.35 9.32
C THR A 38 -8.19 15.85 9.44
N ASN A 39 -8.05 16.52 8.31
CA ASN A 39 -7.81 17.97 8.24
C ASN A 39 -6.55 18.41 9.01
N ILE A 40 -5.50 17.59 8.95
CA ILE A 40 -4.20 17.91 9.55
C ILE A 40 -3.51 19.01 8.75
N GLU A 41 -2.60 19.74 9.39
CA GLU A 41 -1.72 20.66 8.66
C GLU A 41 -0.74 19.89 7.77
N ALA A 42 -0.80 20.13 6.46
CA ALA A 42 0.10 19.54 5.47
C ALA A 42 0.79 20.61 4.63
N TYR A 43 1.95 20.28 4.06
CA TYR A 43 2.62 21.09 3.05
C TYR A 43 2.83 20.28 1.77
N PRO A 44 2.44 20.79 0.58
CA PRO A 44 1.65 22.01 0.40
C PRO A 44 0.26 21.92 1.07
N THR A 45 -0.37 23.07 1.31
CA THR A 45 -1.71 23.12 1.93
C THR A 45 -2.71 22.34 1.09
N THR A 46 -3.47 21.45 1.75
CA THR A 46 -4.53 20.64 1.13
C THR A 46 -5.86 20.89 1.84
N THR A 47 -6.97 20.57 1.18
CA THR A 47 -8.30 20.57 1.79
C THR A 47 -8.78 19.14 2.02
N GLY A 48 -9.60 18.92 3.05
CA GLY A 48 -10.29 17.65 3.30
C GLY A 48 -9.36 16.44 3.42
N ASN A 49 -8.13 16.66 3.92
CA ASN A 49 -7.12 15.62 3.95
C ASN A 49 -7.38 14.59 5.05
N VAL A 50 -6.83 13.40 4.86
CA VAL A 50 -6.85 12.29 5.80
C VAL A 50 -5.46 11.69 5.88
N ALA A 51 -4.98 11.45 7.09
CA ALA A 51 -3.73 10.74 7.34
C ALA A 51 -4.03 9.47 8.15
N LYS A 52 -3.62 8.32 7.64
CA LYS A 52 -3.79 7.02 8.31
C LYS A 52 -2.45 6.45 8.69
N LEU A 53 -2.29 6.06 9.95
CA LEU A 53 -1.18 5.22 10.39
C LEU A 53 -1.57 3.76 10.25
N ILE A 54 -0.86 3.03 9.41
CA ILE A 54 -1.19 1.66 9.03
C ILE A 54 -0.01 0.77 9.40
N LYS A 55 -0.28 -0.34 10.10
CA LYS A 55 0.69 -1.42 10.27
C LYS A 55 0.84 -2.16 8.94
N HIS A 56 1.97 -1.94 8.27
CA HIS A 56 2.22 -2.46 6.92
C HIS A 56 2.69 -3.91 6.97
N ASP A 57 3.60 -4.22 7.90
CA ASP A 57 4.06 -5.59 8.18
C ASP A 57 4.55 -5.70 9.64
N LYS A 58 5.32 -6.74 9.96
CA LYS A 58 5.84 -6.95 11.32
C LYS A 58 6.92 -5.93 11.73
N GLN A 59 7.56 -5.26 10.78
CA GLN A 59 8.75 -4.44 10.98
C GLN A 59 8.59 -2.99 10.54
N ALA A 60 7.50 -2.63 9.88
CA ALA A 60 7.26 -1.29 9.40
C ALA A 60 5.79 -0.85 9.52
N CYS A 61 5.61 0.46 9.65
CA CYS A 61 4.35 1.14 9.41
C CYS A 61 4.41 1.93 8.10
N MET A 62 3.22 2.27 7.62
CA MET A 62 2.99 3.21 6.54
C MET A 62 2.11 4.34 7.05
N ILE A 63 2.44 5.58 6.74
CA ILE A 63 1.45 6.67 6.74
C ILE A 63 0.92 6.80 5.31
N GLU A 64 -0.40 6.61 5.15
CA GLU A 64 -1.13 6.98 3.94
C GLU A 64 -1.74 8.36 4.16
N PHE A 65 -1.25 9.36 3.44
CA PHE A 65 -1.84 10.67 3.39
C PHE A 65 -2.67 10.80 2.12
N THR A 66 -3.86 11.36 2.19
CA THR A 66 -4.66 11.74 1.03
C THR A 66 -5.16 13.15 1.22
N GLY A 67 -5.03 14.01 0.22
CA GLY A 67 -5.51 15.39 0.27
C GLY A 67 -5.86 15.92 -1.11
N TYR A 68 -6.59 17.03 -1.14
CA TYR A 68 -7.02 17.67 -2.38
C TYR A 68 -6.27 18.98 -2.63
N LEU A 69 -5.83 19.18 -3.87
CA LEU A 69 -5.05 20.32 -4.33
C LEU A 69 -5.74 20.93 -5.57
N GLY A 70 -6.47 22.03 -5.41
CA GLY A 70 -6.90 22.98 -6.47
C GLY A 70 -7.58 22.44 -7.75
N GLY A 71 -7.89 21.15 -7.84
CA GLY A 71 -8.28 20.47 -9.08
C GLY A 71 -7.82 19.01 -9.19
N GLY A 72 -7.21 18.44 -8.15
CA GLY A 72 -6.83 17.03 -8.12
C GLY A 72 -6.69 16.49 -6.70
N GLN A 73 -6.28 15.23 -6.62
CA GLN A 73 -5.96 14.53 -5.39
C GLN A 73 -4.48 14.17 -5.38
N VAL A 74 -3.89 14.23 -4.19
CA VAL A 74 -2.61 13.63 -3.89
C VAL A 74 -2.82 12.51 -2.87
N THR A 75 -2.21 11.36 -3.12
CA THR A 75 -2.04 10.28 -2.15
C THR A 75 -0.55 10.06 -1.95
N GLU A 76 -0.09 10.06 -0.71
CA GLU A 76 1.32 9.82 -0.39
C GLU A 76 1.47 8.65 0.56
N HIS A 77 2.46 7.80 0.29
CA HIS A 77 2.82 6.67 1.12
C HIS A 77 4.20 6.91 1.73
N TRP A 78 4.27 6.86 3.06
CA TRP A 78 5.48 7.06 3.84
C TRP A 78 5.76 5.80 4.67
N ILE A 79 6.70 4.97 4.24
CA ILE A 79 7.02 3.70 4.93
C ILE A 79 8.20 3.93 5.87
N PHE A 80 8.07 3.54 7.14
CA PHE A 80 9.07 3.80 8.17
C PHE A 80 9.06 2.73 9.27
N ASN A 81 10.13 2.69 10.06
CA ASN A 81 10.26 1.91 11.29
C ASN A 81 11.08 2.68 12.34
N ASN A 82 11.48 2.03 13.44
CA ASN A 82 12.35 2.62 14.48
C ASN A 82 13.68 3.19 13.98
N LYS A 83 14.18 2.81 12.79
CA LYS A 83 15.40 3.37 12.19
C LYS A 83 15.14 4.64 11.38
N GLY A 84 13.88 4.99 11.16
CA GLY A 84 13.45 6.17 10.41
C GLY A 84 12.71 5.84 9.12
N LEU A 85 12.66 6.83 8.23
CA LEU A 85 11.98 6.72 6.93
C LEU A 85 12.73 5.77 5.99
N ILE A 86 12.02 4.80 5.42
CA ILE A 86 12.53 3.76 4.51
C ILE A 86 12.25 4.14 3.06
N SER A 87 11.05 4.63 2.78
CA SER A 87 10.64 5.10 1.46
C SER A 87 9.51 6.11 1.57
N ALA A 88 9.40 6.98 0.57
CA ALA A 88 8.29 7.89 0.44
C ALA A 88 7.94 8.10 -1.03
N GLN A 89 6.66 8.04 -1.35
CA GLN A 89 6.15 8.16 -2.72
C GLN A 89 4.85 8.95 -2.73
N SER A 90 4.71 9.82 -3.72
CA SER A 90 3.52 10.63 -3.95
C SER A 90 2.90 10.28 -5.28
N PHE A 91 1.58 10.10 -5.28
CA PHE A 91 0.74 9.82 -6.42
C PHE A 91 -0.23 10.98 -6.57
N THR A 92 -0.31 11.56 -7.76
CA THR A 92 -1.23 12.67 -8.03
C THR A 92 -2.17 12.30 -9.15
N GLU A 93 -3.43 12.65 -8.98
CA GLU A 93 -4.48 12.51 -9.98
C GLU A 93 -5.10 13.88 -10.24
N GLN A 94 -5.04 14.34 -11.48
CA GLN A 94 -5.66 15.59 -11.90
C GLN A 94 -7.05 15.32 -12.46
N TYR A 95 -8.04 16.05 -11.95
CA TYR A 95 -9.41 15.96 -12.42
C TYR A 95 -9.62 16.86 -13.65
N PRO A 96 -10.52 16.45 -14.56
CA PRO A 96 -10.76 17.18 -15.80
C PRO A 96 -11.50 18.50 -15.58
N ASP A 97 -12.20 18.62 -14.45
CA ASP A 97 -12.83 19.85 -13.98
C ASP A 97 -12.09 20.36 -12.73
N SER A 98 -11.52 21.56 -12.83
CA SER A 98 -10.85 22.27 -11.75
C SER A 98 -11.80 22.82 -10.68
N SER A 99 -13.11 22.55 -10.78
CA SER A 99 -14.11 22.91 -9.76
C SER A 99 -13.91 22.22 -8.41
N GLY A 100 -13.11 21.15 -8.34
CA GLY A 100 -12.84 20.43 -7.08
C GLY A 100 -14.04 19.64 -6.53
N ILE A 101 -15.09 19.45 -7.33
CA ILE A 101 -16.28 18.69 -6.95
C ILE A 101 -15.96 17.17 -6.99
N LEU A 102 -15.97 16.52 -5.82
CA LEU A 102 -15.65 15.09 -5.66
C LEU A 102 -16.44 14.15 -6.59
N SER A 103 -17.70 14.47 -6.91
CA SER A 103 -18.54 13.61 -7.76
C SER A 103 -18.11 13.57 -9.23
N GLN A 104 -17.19 14.45 -9.65
CA GLN A 104 -16.63 14.50 -11.00
C GLN A 104 -15.22 13.88 -11.10
N ALA A 105 -14.65 13.43 -9.97
CA ALA A 105 -13.33 12.80 -9.86
C ALA A 105 -13.22 11.43 -10.58
N ILE A 106 -14.34 10.89 -11.07
CA ILE A 106 -14.43 9.60 -11.74
C ILE A 106 -13.73 9.55 -13.11
N ASN A 107 -13.33 10.70 -13.68
CA ASN A 107 -12.68 10.80 -14.99
C ASN A 107 -11.30 11.46 -14.95
N SER A 108 -10.40 11.04 -14.04
CA SER A 108 -9.01 11.56 -13.98
C SER A 108 -8.33 11.53 -15.35
N THR A 109 -7.83 12.67 -15.81
CA THR A 109 -7.18 12.83 -17.12
C THR A 109 -5.68 12.67 -17.06
N THR A 110 -5.05 12.81 -15.91
CA THR A 110 -3.59 12.68 -15.77
C THR A 110 -3.22 12.12 -14.40
N LYS A 111 -2.41 11.06 -14.40
CA LYS A 111 -1.84 10.45 -13.20
C LYS A 111 -0.33 10.53 -13.25
N SER A 112 0.31 10.88 -12.13
CA SER A 112 1.77 10.86 -12.00
C SER A 112 2.18 10.31 -10.65
N SER A 113 3.41 9.79 -10.59
CA SER A 113 4.03 9.29 -9.37
C SER A 113 5.44 9.86 -9.24
N THR A 114 5.80 10.27 -8.04
CA THR A 114 7.13 10.77 -7.69
C THR A 114 7.65 10.03 -6.48
N THR A 115 8.83 9.42 -6.58
CA THR A 115 9.55 8.89 -5.43
C THR A 115 10.40 9.99 -4.82
N PHE A 116 10.22 10.27 -3.54
CA PHE A 116 10.99 11.31 -2.86
C PHE A 116 12.40 10.83 -2.50
N ASN A 117 13.36 11.75 -2.53
CA ASN A 117 14.68 11.50 -1.97
C ASN A 117 14.60 11.55 -0.44
N ILE A 118 14.61 10.39 0.22
CA ILE A 118 14.50 10.32 1.68
C ILE A 118 15.72 10.90 2.42
N GLN A 119 16.83 11.18 1.73
CA GLN A 119 17.99 11.85 2.34
C GLN A 119 17.85 13.38 2.31
N ASP A 120 16.84 13.92 1.61
CA ASP A 120 16.55 15.34 1.59
C ASP A 120 16.04 15.81 2.97
N PRO A 121 16.69 16.83 3.59
CA PRO A 121 16.24 17.38 4.87
C PRO A 121 14.80 17.89 4.86
N ALA A 122 14.31 18.44 3.75
CA ALA A 122 12.94 18.93 3.63
C ALA A 122 11.94 17.77 3.67
N ILE A 123 12.24 16.67 2.99
CA ILE A 123 11.41 15.45 2.99
C ILE A 123 11.40 14.81 4.39
N GLN A 124 12.55 14.75 5.06
CA GLN A 124 12.66 14.28 6.44
C GLN A 124 11.85 15.15 7.41
N ASN A 125 11.86 16.47 7.24
CA ASN A 125 11.09 17.38 8.06
C ASN A 125 9.58 17.22 7.83
N ASN A 126 9.16 17.09 6.57
CA ASN A 126 7.75 16.86 6.24
C ASN A 126 7.25 15.53 6.84
N PHE A 127 8.03 14.46 6.70
CA PHE A 127 7.73 13.18 7.32
C PHE A 127 7.56 13.29 8.84
N LYS A 128 8.48 13.97 9.54
CA LYS A 128 8.37 14.17 11.00
C LYS A 128 7.14 14.96 11.40
N LYS A 129 6.80 16.01 10.64
CA LYS A 129 5.57 16.78 10.87
C LYS A 129 4.34 15.88 10.69
N LEU A 130 4.28 15.11 9.60
CA LEU A 130 3.20 14.18 9.33
C LEU A 130 3.07 13.11 10.43
N GLN A 131 4.18 12.48 10.82
CA GLN A 131 4.25 11.47 11.88
C GLN A 131 3.79 12.01 13.24
N SER A 132 4.03 13.30 13.52
CA SER A 132 3.67 13.92 14.80
C SER A 132 2.16 14.05 15.06
N ASN A 133 1.32 13.85 14.02
CA ASN A 133 -0.14 13.83 14.19
C ASN A 133 -0.65 12.54 14.85
N PHE A 134 0.18 11.50 14.97
CA PHE A 134 -0.24 10.21 15.54
C PHE A 134 0.20 10.04 16.99
N SER A 135 -0.62 9.35 17.78
CA SER A 135 -0.31 9.07 19.18
C SER A 135 0.98 8.24 19.35
N LYS A 136 1.75 8.57 20.38
CA LYS A 136 2.98 7.83 20.75
C LYS A 136 2.71 6.33 20.96
N ALA A 137 1.54 5.98 21.50
CA ALA A 137 1.17 4.59 21.77
C ALA A 137 0.95 3.79 20.47
N ASN A 138 0.40 4.41 19.42
CA ASN A 138 0.25 3.75 18.13
C ASN A 138 1.55 3.74 17.33
N LEU A 139 2.35 4.81 17.39
CA LEU A 139 3.69 4.85 16.79
C LEU A 139 4.62 3.77 17.38
N ALA A 140 4.51 3.46 18.67
CA ALA A 140 5.27 2.38 19.30
C ALA A 140 4.99 0.98 18.73
N LYS A 141 3.90 0.80 17.96
CA LYS A 141 3.55 -0.48 17.32
C LYS A 141 4.24 -0.68 15.96
N CYS A 142 5.03 0.30 15.50
CA CYS A 142 5.61 0.36 14.16
C CYS A 142 7.00 -0.30 14.01
N GLY A 143 7.44 -1.04 15.04
CA GLY A 143 8.72 -1.75 15.05
C GLY A 143 9.85 -0.88 15.55
#